data_AF-A0A1F3EVZ6-F1
#
_entry.id   AF-A0A1F3EVZ6-F1
#
_cell.length_a   1.000
_cell.length_b   1.000
_cell.length_c   1.000
_cell.angle_alpha   90.00
_cell.angle_beta   90.00
_cell.angle_gamma   90.00
#
_symmetry.space_group_name_H-M   'P 1'
#
loop_
_entity.id
_entity.type
_entity.pdbx_description
1 polymer ?
#
loop_
_entity_poly.entity_id
_entity_poly.type
_entity_poly.pdbx_seq_one_letter_code
_entity_poly.pdbx_strand_id
1 'polypeptide(L)'
;MGLVNANVILKNPRIPELQPLEVSALADTGALHLCIPEHIRIQLQLEELDKKEVTIADGSKKLVSYVGPIEIRFKNRVGFVGALVLGNQILFGAIPMEDMDLVVIPSTRTLDVNPNSPNIAVSVAY
;
A
#
# COMPACT_ATOMS: atom_id res chain seq x y z
N MET A 1 -12.66 15.03 3.47
CA MET A 1 -13.27 13.69 3.37
C MET A 1 -12.92 12.91 4.64
N GLY A 2 -13.79 12.04 5.14
CA GLY A 2 -13.46 11.19 6.30
C GLY A 2 -12.35 10.20 5.98
N LEU A 3 -11.60 9.77 6.99
CA LEU A 3 -10.53 8.77 6.83
C LEU A 3 -11.14 7.43 6.41
N VAL A 4 -10.63 6.86 5.31
CA VAL A 4 -11.04 5.55 4.78
C VAL A 4 -9.92 4.55 5.06
N ASN A 5 -10.15 3.61 5.97
CA ASN A 5 -9.15 2.59 6.28
C ASN A 5 -9.51 1.26 5.61
N ALA A 6 -8.48 0.52 5.21
CA ALA A 6 -8.57 -0.84 4.70
C ALA A 6 -7.75 -1.77 5.59
N ASN A 7 -8.34 -2.90 5.98
CA ASN A 7 -7.58 -3.97 6.61
C ASN A 7 -6.95 -4.81 5.50
N VAL A 8 -5.64 -4.80 5.42
CA VAL A 8 -4.85 -5.50 4.39
C VAL A 8 -3.87 -6.44 5.06
N ILE A 9 -3.47 -7.48 4.32
CA ILE A 9 -2.40 -8.37 4.74
C ILE A 9 -1.15 -7.98 3.96
N LEU A 10 -0.05 -7.71 4.68
CA LEU A 10 1.27 -7.48 4.08
C LEU A 10 2.17 -8.67 4.34
N LYS A 11 2.88 -9.12 3.32
CA LYS A 11 3.83 -10.23 3.40
C LYS A 11 5.12 -9.89 2.64
N ASN A 12 6.25 -10.39 3.14
CA ASN A 12 7.47 -10.46 2.35
C ASN A 12 7.48 -11.78 1.55
N PRO A 13 7.28 -11.75 0.23
CA PRO A 13 7.20 -12.98 -0.57
C PRO A 13 8.56 -13.69 -0.72
N ARG A 14 9.67 -13.02 -0.43
CA ARG A 14 11.02 -13.63 -0.46
C ARG A 14 11.30 -14.52 0.75
N ILE A 15 10.51 -14.41 1.82
CA ILE A 15 10.65 -15.18 3.06
C ILE A 15 9.28 -15.81 3.39
N PRO A 16 8.85 -16.87 2.68
CA PRO A 16 7.49 -17.38 2.77
C PRO A 16 7.03 -17.84 4.15
N GLU A 17 7.98 -18.27 4.99
CA GLU A 17 7.83 -18.70 6.39
C GLU A 17 7.68 -17.53 7.38
N LEU A 18 8.01 -16.30 6.97
CA LEU A 18 7.80 -15.12 7.78
C LEU A 18 6.29 -14.86 7.90
N GLN A 19 5.83 -14.68 9.14
CA GLN A 19 4.43 -14.43 9.42
C GLN A 19 3.96 -13.14 8.73
N PRO A 20 2.87 -13.16 7.94
CA PRO A 20 2.29 -11.95 7.38
C PRO A 20 1.71 -11.05 8.48
N LEU A 21 1.61 -9.76 8.19
CA LEU A 21 1.03 -8.76 9.09
C LEU A 21 -0.37 -8.36 8.60
N GLU A 22 -1.37 -8.49 9.46
CA GLU A 22 -2.68 -7.87 9.26
C GLU A 22 -2.64 -6.44 9.81
N VAL A 23 -2.87 -5.46 8.95
CA VAL A 23 -2.66 -4.04 9.29
C VAL A 23 -3.80 -3.18 8.77
N SER A 24 -4.08 -2.09 9.48
CA SER A 24 -4.99 -1.05 9.00
C SER A 24 -4.19 0.00 8.22
N ALA A 25 -4.57 0.22 6.96
CA ALA A 25 -3.94 1.19 6.07
C ALA A 25 -4.94 2.26 5.66
N LEU A 26 -4.52 3.54 5.73
CA LEU A 26 -5.33 4.66 5.27
C LEU A 26 -5.28 4.71 3.73
N ALA A 27 -6.42 4.58 3.06
CA ALA A 27 -6.54 4.83 1.64
C ALA A 27 -6.34 6.33 1.38
N ASP A 28 -5.21 6.67 0.76
CA ASP A 28 -4.78 8.03 0.50
C ASP A 28 -4.50 8.21 -0.99
N THR A 29 -5.49 8.71 -1.71
CA THR A 29 -5.38 8.99 -3.15
C THR A 29 -4.39 10.13 -3.45
N GLY A 30 -3.96 10.91 -2.45
CA GLY A 30 -2.91 11.92 -2.58
C GLY A 30 -1.49 11.33 -2.44
N ALA A 31 -1.35 10.15 -1.86
CA ALA A 31 -0.10 9.40 -1.83
C ALA A 31 0.04 8.56 -3.11
N LEU A 32 1.24 8.52 -3.69
CA LEU A 32 1.50 7.72 -4.89
C LEU A 32 1.83 6.26 -4.57
N HIS A 33 2.80 6.05 -3.68
CA HIS A 33 3.29 4.71 -3.31
C HIS A 33 2.63 4.22 -2.02
N LEU A 34 2.78 2.93 -1.71
CA LEU A 34 2.59 2.44 -0.35
C LEU A 34 3.61 3.13 0.57
N CYS A 35 3.16 3.72 1.67
CA CYS A 35 4.02 4.24 2.72
C CYS A 35 3.87 3.37 3.95
N ILE A 36 4.97 2.91 4.54
CA ILE A 36 4.96 2.09 5.76
C ILE A 36 5.83 2.72 6.85
N PRO A 37 5.45 2.59 8.13
CA PRO A 37 6.34 2.90 9.24
C PRO A 37 7.55 1.96 9.31
N GLU A 38 8.63 2.43 9.94
CA GLU A 38 9.88 1.66 10.11
C GLU A 38 9.63 0.29 10.80
N HIS A 39 8.73 0.22 11.77
CA HIS A 39 8.46 -1.04 12.47
C HIS A 39 7.85 -2.11 11.55
N ILE A 40 7.06 -1.73 10.53
CA ILE A 40 6.51 -2.67 9.55
C ILE A 40 7.62 -3.21 8.66
N ARG A 41 8.54 -2.34 8.22
CA ARG A 41 9.75 -2.75 7.48
C ARG A 41 10.57 -3.78 8.26
N ILE A 42 10.81 -3.51 9.55
CA ILE A 42 11.58 -4.41 10.43
C ILE A 42 10.88 -5.76 10.59
N GLN A 43 9.58 -5.75 10.90
CA GLN A 43 8.80 -6.99 11.12
C GLN A 43 8.72 -7.85 9.85
N LEU A 44 8.60 -7.23 8.68
CA LEU A 44 8.60 -7.92 7.38
C LEU A 44 10.00 -8.18 6.83
N GLN A 45 11.06 -7.81 7.55
CA GLN A 45 12.46 -7.95 7.15
C GLN A 45 12.72 -7.44 5.73
N LEU A 46 12.20 -6.24 5.41
CA LEU A 46 12.29 -5.67 4.07
C LEU A 46 13.65 -4.99 3.86
N GLU A 47 14.31 -5.38 2.79
CA GLU A 47 15.58 -4.79 2.35
C GLU A 47 15.34 -3.44 1.68
N GLU A 48 16.30 -2.52 1.86
CA GLU A 48 16.34 -1.27 1.10
C GLU A 48 16.80 -1.57 -0.33
N LEU A 49 15.95 -1.23 -1.30
CA LEU A 49 16.22 -1.41 -2.72
C LEU A 49 16.81 -0.14 -3.33
N ASP A 50 16.37 1.02 -2.85
CA ASP A 50 16.78 2.34 -3.34
C ASP A 50 16.45 3.43 -2.31
N LYS A 51 16.81 4.69 -2.60
CA LYS A 51 16.30 5.88 -1.91
C LYS A 51 15.55 6.78 -2.87
N LYS A 52 14.43 7.34 -2.41
CA LYS A 52 13.61 8.28 -3.19
C LYS A 52 13.46 9.61 -2.47
N GLU A 53 13.64 10.71 -3.20
CA GLU A 53 13.23 12.03 -2.70
C GLU A 53 11.70 12.12 -2.77
N VAL A 54 11.07 12.44 -1.64
CA VAL A 54 9.62 12.55 -1.53
C VAL A 54 9.26 13.93 -0.99
N THR A 55 8.15 14.47 -1.49
CA THR A 55 7.53 15.68 -0.90
C THR A 55 6.38 15.22 0.00
N ILE A 56 6.43 15.59 1.27
CA ILE A 56 5.38 15.20 2.23
C ILE A 56 4.32 16.31 2.35
N ALA A 57 3.26 16.05 3.13
CA ALA A 57 2.10 16.94 3.22
C ALA A 57 2.41 18.39 3.66
N ASP A 58 3.49 18.61 4.41
CA ASP A 58 3.94 19.96 4.82
C ASP A 58 4.76 20.69 3.74
N GLY A 59 4.94 20.08 2.57
CA GLY A 59 5.73 20.61 1.45
C GLY A 59 7.24 20.39 1.57
N SER A 60 7.74 19.85 2.69
CA SER A 60 9.15 19.53 2.85
C SER A 60 9.55 18.33 1.99
N LYS A 61 10.82 18.32 1.58
CA LYS A 61 11.43 17.22 0.83
C LYS A 61 12.30 16.39 1.75
N LYS A 62 12.20 15.07 1.64
CA LYS A 62 13.01 14.11 2.40
C LYS A 62 13.50 13.00 1.49
N LEU A 63 14.74 12.58 1.67
CA LEU A 63 15.26 11.36 1.06
C LEU A 63 14.91 10.18 1.98
N VAL A 64 14.08 9.26 1.50
CA VAL A 64 13.59 8.11 2.29
C VAL A 64 13.92 6.79 1.62
N SER A 65 14.03 5.73 2.42
CA SER A 65 14.28 4.38 1.94
C SER A 65 13.08 3.85 1.16
N TYR A 66 13.34 3.25 0.00
CA TYR A 66 12.39 2.46 -0.77
C TYR A 66 12.71 0.99 -0.57
N VAL A 67 11.74 0.22 -0.07
CA VAL A 67 11.93 -1.16 0.39
C VAL A 67 10.96 -2.11 -0.32
N GLY A 68 11.30 -3.40 -0.35
CA GLY A 68 10.42 -4.41 -0.90
C GLY A 68 11.15 -5.72 -1.24
N PRO A 69 10.49 -6.63 -1.98
CA PRO A 69 9.10 -6.56 -2.42
C PRO A 69 8.10 -6.81 -1.28
N ILE A 70 6.88 -6.31 -1.43
CA ILE A 70 5.75 -6.56 -0.51
C ILE A 70 4.61 -7.15 -1.32
N GLU A 71 4.13 -8.32 -0.92
CA GLU A 71 2.85 -8.87 -1.36
C GLU A 71 1.74 -8.28 -0.49
N ILE A 72 0.74 -7.69 -1.13
CA ILE A 72 -0.45 -7.16 -0.48
C ILE A 72 -1.62 -8.09 -0.78
N ARG A 73 -2.42 -8.43 0.22
CA ARG A 73 -3.73 -9.09 0.01
C ARG A 73 -4.84 -8.23 0.58
N PHE A 74 -5.89 -8.06 -0.21
CA PHE A 74 -7.11 -7.39 0.18
C PHE A 74 -8.29 -8.07 -0.49
N LYS A 75 -9.21 -8.64 0.31
CA LYS A 75 -10.35 -9.42 -0.20
C LYS A 75 -9.87 -10.50 -1.19
N ASN A 76 -10.37 -10.48 -2.43
CA ASN A 76 -9.98 -11.39 -3.51
C ASN A 76 -8.88 -10.80 -4.44
N ARG A 77 -8.11 -9.82 -3.95
CA ARG A 77 -7.02 -9.16 -4.69
C ARG A 77 -5.67 -9.49 -4.07
N VAL A 78 -4.68 -9.64 -4.96
CA VAL A 78 -3.27 -9.77 -4.61
C VAL A 78 -2.51 -8.78 -5.48
N GLY A 79 -1.62 -7.99 -4.88
CA GLY A 79 -0.75 -7.06 -5.57
C GLY A 79 0.68 -7.17 -5.07
N PHE A 80 1.65 -6.72 -5.87
CA PHE A 80 3.08 -6.70 -5.51
C PHE A 80 3.66 -5.32 -5.72
N VAL A 81 4.15 -4.70 -4.65
CA VAL A 81 4.70 -3.34 -4.70
C VAL A 81 5.96 -3.22 -3.86
N GLY A 82 6.69 -2.11 -4.04
CA GLY A 82 7.59 -1.61 -3.01
C GLY A 82 6.90 -0.53 -2.16
N ALA A 83 7.54 -0.14 -1.05
CA ALA A 83 7.05 0.88 -0.15
C ALA A 83 8.11 1.91 0.19
N LEU A 84 7.67 3.14 0.45
CA LEU A 84 8.48 4.18 1.07
C LEU A 84 8.41 4.03 2.59
N VAL A 85 9.55 4.13 3.27
CA VAL A 85 9.60 4.06 4.74
C VAL A 85 9.53 5.46 5.34
N LEU A 86 8.35 5.83 5.83
CA LEU A 86 8.07 7.14 6.45
C LEU A 86 6.75 7.15 7.23
N GLY A 87 6.62 8.12 8.12
CA GLY A 87 5.39 8.33 8.88
C GLY A 87 5.19 7.32 10.01
N ASN A 88 4.00 7.37 10.62
CA ASN A 88 3.61 6.55 11.77
C ASN A 88 2.38 5.67 11.49
N GLN A 89 1.76 5.81 10.33
CA GLN A 89 0.64 5.01 9.86
C GLN A 89 0.92 4.55 8.43
N ILE A 90 0.28 3.45 8.02
CA ILE A 90 0.39 2.97 6.65
C ILE A 90 -0.50 3.83 5.76
N LEU A 91 0.05 4.33 4.64
CA LEU A 91 -0.72 4.99 3.59
C LEU A 91 -0.79 4.08 2.38
N PHE A 92 -2.01 3.76 1.98
CA PHE A 92 -2.32 2.97 0.80
C PHE A 92 -2.51 3.92 -0.38
N GLY A 93 -1.43 4.13 -1.14
CA GLY A 93 -1.38 5.11 -2.23
C GLY A 93 -2.03 4.64 -3.55
N ALA A 94 -1.97 5.49 -4.56
CA ALA A 94 -2.58 5.26 -5.87
C ALA A 94 -2.04 4.00 -6.57
N ILE A 95 -0.73 3.76 -6.58
CA ILE A 95 -0.12 2.59 -7.25
C ILE A 95 -0.71 1.27 -6.74
N PRO A 96 -0.67 0.93 -5.44
CA PRO A 96 -1.26 -0.32 -4.96
C PRO A 96 -2.79 -0.36 -5.12
N MET A 97 -3.49 0.79 -5.12
CA MET A 97 -4.94 0.81 -5.38
C MET A 97 -5.28 0.49 -6.84
N GLU A 98 -4.55 1.09 -7.79
CA GLU A 98 -4.74 0.87 -9.23
C GLU A 98 -4.30 -0.54 -9.64
N ASP A 99 -3.14 -1.01 -9.16
CA ASP A 99 -2.63 -2.37 -9.41
C ASP A 99 -3.64 -3.45 -8.98
N MET A 100 -4.34 -3.20 -7.87
CA MET A 100 -5.32 -4.13 -7.30
C MET A 100 -6.76 -3.90 -7.76
N ASP A 101 -7.01 -2.91 -8.64
CA ASP A 101 -8.33 -2.53 -9.16
C ASP A 101 -9.34 -2.24 -8.03
N LEU A 102 -8.95 -1.29 -7.16
CA LEU A 102 -9.71 -0.88 -5.98
C LEU A 102 -10.33 0.51 -6.15
N VAL A 103 -11.44 0.73 -5.45
CA VAL A 103 -12.18 2.00 -5.45
C VAL A 103 -12.38 2.50 -4.02
N VAL A 104 -12.18 3.80 -3.82
CA VAL A 104 -12.57 4.48 -2.58
C VAL A 104 -14.03 4.92 -2.71
N ILE A 105 -14.87 4.53 -1.74
CA ILE A 105 -16.30 4.86 -1.69
C ILE A 105 -16.52 5.90 -0.58
N PRO A 106 -16.65 7.21 -0.90
CA PRO A 106 -16.68 8.26 0.11
C PRO A 106 -17.93 8.24 1.01
N SER A 107 -19.07 7.81 0.46
CA SER A 107 -20.35 7.76 1.17
C SER A 107 -20.33 6.75 2.32
N THR A 108 -19.68 5.59 2.13
CA THR A 108 -19.53 4.53 3.12
C THR A 108 -18.21 4.60 3.87
N ARG A 109 -17.26 5.43 3.40
CA ARG A 109 -15.87 5.53 3.91
C ARG A 109 -15.13 4.20 3.86
N THR A 110 -15.27 3.47 2.75
CA THR A 110 -14.65 2.16 2.56
C THR A 110 -13.76 2.15 1.31
N LEU A 111 -12.65 1.42 1.40
CA LEU A 111 -11.94 0.92 0.22
C LEU A 111 -12.59 -0.42 -0.16
N ASP A 112 -12.90 -0.61 -1.42
CA ASP A 112 -13.48 -1.86 -1.90
C ASP A 112 -12.92 -2.26 -3.27
N VAL A 113 -13.17 -3.50 -3.65
CA VAL A 113 -13.00 -4.01 -5.00
C VAL A 113 -13.88 -3.23 -5.96
N ASN A 114 -13.36 -2.91 -7.15
CA ASN A 114 -14.13 -2.27 -8.19
C ASN A 114 -15.39 -3.09 -8.54
N PRO A 115 -16.61 -2.52 -8.38
CA PRO A 115 -17.86 -3.23 -8.61
C PRO A 115 -18.10 -3.60 -10.08
N ASN A 116 -17.40 -2.98 -11.02
CA ASN A 116 -17.48 -3.33 -12.45
C ASN A 116 -16.65 -4.59 -12.79
N SER A 117 -15.83 -5.06 -11.86
CA SER A 117 -14.89 -6.17 -12.03
C SER A 117 -14.83 -7.03 -10.75
N PRO A 118 -15.97 -7.48 -10.19
CA PRO A 118 -16.03 -8.02 -8.83
C PRO A 118 -15.16 -9.27 -8.61
N ASN A 119 -14.98 -10.09 -9.65
CA ASN A 119 -14.30 -11.39 -9.54
C ASN A 119 -12.82 -11.35 -9.89
N ILE A 120 -12.43 -10.58 -10.91
CA ILE A 120 -11.07 -10.54 -11.47
C ILE A 120 -10.69 -9.07 -11.67
N ALA A 121 -9.51 -8.69 -11.20
CA ALA A 121 -8.98 -7.33 -11.40
C ALA A 121 -8.78 -7.05 -12.89
N VAL A 122 -9.12 -5.83 -13.32
CA VAL A 122 -8.93 -5.37 -14.70
C VAL A 122 -7.80 -4.35 -14.74
N SER A 123 -6.98 -4.42 -15.78
CA SER A 123 -5.93 -3.43 -16.07
C SER A 123 -6.02 -3.01 -17.53
N VAL A 124 -5.52 -1.81 -17.84
CA VAL A 124 -5.49 -1.26 -19.20
C VAL A 124 -4.08 -1.44 -19.75
N ALA A 125 -3.96 -2.14 -20.89
CA ALA A 125 -2.74 -2.26 -21.66
C ALA A 125 -3.00 -1.74 -23.08
N TYR A 126 -2.16 -0.81 -23.54
CA TYR A 126 -2.22 -0.24 -24.88
C TYR A 126 -0.86 -0.33 -25.59
#